data_AF-A0A2S1XTG3-F1
#
_entry.id   AF-A0A2S1XTG3-F1
#
_cell.length_a   1.000
_cell.length_b   1.000
_cell.length_c   1.000
_cell.angle_alpha   90.00
_cell.angle_beta   90.00
_cell.angle_gamma   90.00
#
_symmetry.space_group_name_H-M   'P 1'
#
loop_
_entity.id
_entity.type
_entity.pdbx_description
1 polymer ?
#
loop_
_entity_poly.entity_id
_entity_poly.type
_entity_poly.pdbx_seq_one_letter_code
_entity_poly.pdbx_strand_id
1 'polypeptide(L)'
;MIPKMPAKGSAVEIDVETANRILEAIKGSLDVADATFDWEAMKALLQFYGRVPRNKRVPRNKVDLYVETGRQLDAVLSGDKSGVSIVGTRLREILRDPSRRNPALVLLQQTGTCELNWSGYPFWWPVLAAPPTGEPCVFATKVAA
;
A
#
# COMPACT_ATOMS: atom_id res chain seq x y z
N MET A 1 2.60 -15.43 12.00
CA MET A 1 1.62 -14.78 12.90
C MET A 1 0.85 -13.76 12.05
N ILE A 2 -0.49 -13.79 12.03
CA ILE A 2 -1.28 -12.79 11.29
C ILE A 2 -1.43 -11.57 12.22
N PRO A 3 -1.00 -10.36 11.82
CA PRO A 3 -1.12 -9.18 12.67
C PRO A 3 -2.59 -8.87 12.97
N LYS A 4 -2.87 -8.43 14.20
CA LYS A 4 -4.19 -7.91 14.58
C LYS A 4 -4.49 -6.68 13.70
N MET A 5 -5.72 -6.55 13.22
CA MET A 5 -6.11 -5.37 12.42
C MET A 5 -5.84 -4.08 13.20
N PRO A 6 -5.17 -3.08 12.58
CA PRO A 6 -4.99 -1.78 13.19
C PRO A 6 -6.35 -1.10 13.42
N ALA A 7 -6.42 -0.24 14.44
CA ALA A 7 -7.55 0.66 14.58
C ALA A 7 -7.57 1.64 13.39
N LYS A 8 -8.75 2.18 13.07
CA LYS A 8 -8.92 3.05 11.90
C LYS A 8 -8.01 4.29 12.00
N GLY A 9 -6.98 4.34 11.14
CA GLY A 9 -6.00 5.43 11.11
C GLY A 9 -4.81 5.28 12.04
N SER A 10 -4.67 4.17 12.76
CA SER A 10 -3.40 3.78 13.35
C SER A 10 -2.65 2.83 12.42
N ALA A 11 -1.33 2.78 12.56
CA ALA A 11 -0.51 1.76 11.94
C ALA A 11 -0.24 0.62 12.92
N VAL A 12 -0.05 -0.57 12.38
CA VAL A 12 0.69 -1.65 13.06
C VAL A 12 1.98 -1.88 12.29
N GLU A 13 3.10 -1.94 13.01
CA GLU A 13 4.38 -2.27 12.38
C GLU A 13 4.46 -3.77 12.09
N ILE A 14 4.79 -4.11 10.84
CA ILE A 14 5.00 -5.49 10.39
C ILE A 14 6.39 -5.61 9.74
N ASP A 15 6.91 -6.83 9.63
CA ASP A 15 8.10 -7.05 8.82
C ASP A 15 7.77 -7.09 7.31
N VAL A 16 8.79 -6.85 6.47
CA VAL A 16 8.68 -6.88 5.01
C VAL A 16 8.19 -8.25 4.51
N GLU A 17 8.55 -9.34 5.18
CA GLU A 17 8.11 -10.69 4.81
C GLU A 17 6.60 -10.85 4.94
N THR A 18 6.03 -10.38 6.06
CA THR A 18 4.59 -10.34 6.31
C THR A 18 3.89 -9.45 5.29
N ALA A 19 4.46 -8.29 4.96
CA ALA A 19 3.93 -7.41 3.92
C ALA A 19 3.89 -8.12 2.55
N ASN A 20 4.96 -8.83 2.17
CA ASN A 20 5.00 -9.59 0.93
C ASN A 20 3.97 -10.73 0.91
N ARG A 21 3.78 -11.45 2.03
CA ARG A 21 2.75 -12.49 2.15
C ARG A 21 1.34 -11.94 1.97
N ILE A 22 1.08 -10.74 2.50
CA ILE A 22 -0.20 -10.03 2.29
C ILE A 22 -0.37 -9.72 0.80
N LEU A 23 0.66 -9.16 0.14
CA LEU A 23 0.60 -8.83 -1.28
C LEU A 23 0.36 -10.06 -2.16
N GLU A 24 0.99 -11.21 -1.88
CA GLU A 24 0.73 -12.45 -2.61
C GLU A 24 -0.71 -12.95 -2.43
N ALA A 25 -1.27 -12.83 -1.22
CA ALA A 25 -2.67 -13.19 -0.98
C ALA A 25 -3.64 -12.29 -1.77
N ILE A 26 -3.34 -10.99 -1.87
CA ILE A 26 -4.15 -10.05 -2.63
C ILE A 26 -4.00 -10.29 -4.14
N LYS A 27 -2.77 -10.50 -4.63
CA LYS A 27 -2.48 -10.79 -6.03
C LYS A 27 -3.30 -11.97 -6.56
N GLY A 28 -3.51 -13.01 -5.74
CA GLY A 28 -4.33 -14.17 -6.10
C GLY A 28 -5.85 -13.94 -6.08
N SER A 29 -6.32 -12.82 -5.52
CA SER A 29 -7.76 -12.52 -5.36
C SER A 29 -8.23 -11.27 -6.10
N LEU A 30 -7.32 -10.38 -6.48
CA LEU A 30 -7.61 -9.14 -7.20
C LEU A 30 -7.41 -9.36 -8.70
N ASP A 31 -8.51 -9.38 -9.45
CA ASP A 31 -8.48 -9.37 -10.91
C ASP A 31 -8.38 -7.92 -11.42
N VAL A 32 -7.37 -7.63 -12.23
CA VAL A 32 -7.08 -6.28 -12.74
C VAL A 32 -7.25 -6.31 -14.25
N ALA A 33 -8.46 -5.98 -14.72
CA ALA A 33 -8.89 -6.22 -16.11
C ALA A 33 -7.97 -5.59 -17.18
N ASP A 34 -7.38 -4.42 -16.93
CA ASP A 34 -6.66 -3.65 -17.97
C ASP A 34 -5.37 -2.95 -17.50
N ALA A 35 -4.83 -3.30 -16.33
CA ALA A 35 -3.59 -2.68 -15.83
C ALA A 35 -2.54 -3.72 -15.47
N THR A 36 -1.36 -3.59 -16.08
CA THR A 36 -0.13 -4.29 -15.69
C THR A 36 0.36 -3.76 -14.35
N PHE A 37 -0.38 -4.03 -13.27
CA PHE A 37 0.09 -3.71 -11.93
C PHE A 37 1.36 -4.53 -11.66
N ASP A 38 2.48 -3.84 -11.48
CA ASP A 38 3.76 -4.49 -11.24
C ASP A 38 3.91 -4.82 -9.75
N TRP A 39 3.42 -6.02 -9.40
CA TRP A 39 3.55 -6.60 -8.07
C TRP A 39 5.01 -6.74 -7.63
N GLU A 40 5.92 -7.02 -8.56
CA GLU A 40 7.35 -7.18 -8.24
C GLU A 40 7.98 -5.82 -7.91
N ALA A 41 7.64 -4.77 -8.65
CA ALA A 41 8.07 -3.41 -8.33
C ALA A 41 7.56 -2.97 -6.96
N MET A 42 6.30 -3.25 -6.61
CA MET A 42 5.74 -2.92 -5.29
C MET A 42 6.50 -3.64 -4.16
N LYS A 43 6.70 -4.95 -4.28
CA LYS A 43 7.46 -5.74 -3.30
C LYS A 43 8.91 -5.24 -3.17
N ALA A 44 9.56 -4.94 -4.30
CA ALA A 44 10.91 -4.40 -4.31
C ALA A 44 11.00 -3.02 -3.64
N LEU A 45 10.02 -2.15 -3.83
CA LEU A 45 9.96 -0.84 -3.17
C LEU A 45 9.77 -0.96 -1.65
N LEU A 46 8.88 -1.84 -1.19
CA LEU A 46 8.74 -2.12 0.25
C LEU A 46 10.06 -2.64 0.83
N GLN A 47 10.73 -3.53 0.09
CA GLN A 47 11.99 -4.09 0.51
C GLN A 47 13.11 -3.05 0.53
N PHE A 48 13.19 -2.18 -0.49
CA PHE A 48 14.16 -1.11 -0.60
C PHE A 48 14.01 -0.14 0.57
N TYR A 49 12.82 0.46 0.72
CA TYR A 49 12.58 1.44 1.79
C TYR A 49 12.62 0.82 3.19
N GLY A 50 12.24 -0.45 3.35
CA GLY A 50 12.32 -1.16 4.63
C GLY A 50 13.74 -1.52 5.04
N ARG A 51 14.71 -1.57 4.10
CA ARG A 51 16.12 -1.87 4.37
C ARG A 51 16.95 -0.66 4.74
N VAL A 52 16.60 0.54 4.27
CA VAL A 52 17.42 1.75 4.46
C VAL A 52 17.51 2.08 5.96
N PRO A 53 18.69 1.88 6.60
CA PRO A 53 18.86 2.15 8.02
C PRO A 53 18.81 3.66 8.25
N ARG A 54 17.95 4.14 9.14
CA ARG A 54 17.87 5.58 9.48
C ARG A 54 18.66 5.95 10.74
N ASN A 55 18.94 5.00 11.63
CA ASN A 55 19.95 5.09 12.71
C ASN A 55 20.22 3.68 13.30
N LYS A 56 21.22 3.55 14.19
CA LYS A 56 21.62 2.27 14.82
C LYS A 56 20.53 1.61 15.72
N ARG A 57 19.39 2.26 15.96
CA ARG A 57 18.35 1.82 16.93
C ARG A 57 17.03 1.36 16.28
N VAL A 58 16.81 1.62 14.99
CA VAL A 58 15.58 1.18 14.29
C VAL A 58 15.79 -0.21 13.69
N PRO A 59 14.90 -1.19 13.96
CA PRO A 59 15.02 -2.53 13.38
C PRO A 59 15.01 -2.48 11.85
N ARG A 60 15.81 -3.36 11.25
CA ARG A 60 15.82 -3.57 9.79
C ARG A 60 14.48 -4.18 9.35
N ASN A 61 14.05 -3.88 8.13
CA ASN A 61 12.95 -4.56 7.43
C ASN A 61 11.55 -4.36 8.03
N LYS A 62 11.18 -3.11 8.36
CA LYS A 62 9.85 -2.77 8.87
C LYS A 62 8.99 -2.02 7.85
N VAL A 63 7.68 -2.23 7.92
CA VAL A 63 6.65 -1.60 7.10
C VAL A 63 5.49 -1.21 8.02
N ASP A 64 4.96 0.01 7.86
CA ASP A 64 3.76 0.44 8.56
C ASP A 64 2.54 -0.10 7.81
N LEU A 65 1.72 -0.93 8.46
CA LEU A 65 0.47 -1.43 7.89
C LEU A 65 -0.70 -0.54 8.34
N TYR A 66 -1.37 0.09 7.38
CA TYR A 66 -2.64 0.78 7.57
C TYR A 66 -3.76 -0.03 6.94
N VAL A 67 -4.91 -0.12 7.61
CA VAL A 67 -6.08 -0.85 7.11
C VAL A 67 -7.32 0.02 7.25
N GLU A 68 -8.07 0.16 6.16
CA GLU A 68 -9.42 0.72 6.17
C GLU A 68 -10.39 -0.25 5.48
N THR A 69 -11.57 -0.40 6.08
CA THR A 69 -12.64 -1.29 5.59
C THR A 69 -13.93 -0.54 5.29
N GLY A 70 -14.83 -1.21 4.57
CA GLY A 70 -16.14 -0.70 4.23
C GLY A 70 -16.09 0.50 3.29
N ARG A 71 -15.05 0.60 2.45
CA ARG A 71 -14.93 1.72 1.52
C ARG A 71 -15.86 1.53 0.33
N GLN A 72 -16.43 2.64 -0.11
CA GLN A 72 -17.38 2.72 -1.21
C GLN A 72 -16.84 3.69 -2.26
N LEU A 73 -15.60 3.45 -2.72
CA LEU A 73 -15.07 4.21 -3.84
C LEU A 73 -15.78 3.80 -5.11
N ASP A 74 -16.03 4.74 -6.00
CA ASP A 74 -16.51 4.46 -7.34
C ASP A 74 -15.31 4.20 -8.27
N ALA A 75 -15.40 3.18 -9.14
CA ALA A 75 -14.30 2.78 -10.02
C ALA A 75 -13.96 3.85 -11.06
N VAL A 76 -14.96 4.51 -11.63
CA VAL A 76 -14.80 5.53 -12.67
C VAL A 76 -14.24 6.80 -12.05
N LEU A 77 -14.83 7.28 -10.95
CA LEU A 77 -14.36 8.48 -10.26
C LEU A 77 -12.97 8.30 -9.63
N SER A 78 -12.61 7.08 -9.22
CA SER A 78 -11.25 6.80 -8.74
C SER A 78 -10.23 6.70 -9.88
N GLY A 79 -10.69 6.35 -11.09
CA GLY A 79 -9.86 6.18 -12.29
C GLY A 79 -9.63 7.46 -13.09
N ASP A 80 -10.47 8.50 -12.90
CA ASP A 80 -10.43 9.75 -13.67
C ASP A 80 -9.18 10.63 -13.41
N LYS A 81 -8.38 10.28 -12.38
CA LYS A 81 -7.17 10.99 -11.93
C LYS A 81 -7.38 12.49 -11.69
N SER A 82 -8.62 12.94 -11.52
CA SER A 82 -9.02 14.35 -11.41
C SER A 82 -8.61 15.00 -10.08
N GLY A 83 -8.05 14.21 -9.16
CA GLY A 83 -7.37 14.71 -7.95
C GLY A 83 -7.95 14.18 -6.64
N VAL A 84 -9.02 13.40 -6.66
CA VAL A 84 -9.49 12.71 -5.45
C VAL A 84 -8.51 11.60 -5.10
N SER A 85 -7.88 11.73 -3.94
CA SER A 85 -6.92 10.76 -3.43
C SER A 85 -7.61 9.43 -3.15
N ILE A 86 -7.19 8.35 -3.80
CA ILE A 86 -7.72 6.99 -3.53
C ILE A 86 -7.61 6.59 -2.05
N VAL A 87 -6.53 7.00 -1.38
CA VAL A 87 -6.35 6.80 0.06
C VAL A 87 -7.24 7.69 0.94
N GLY A 88 -7.92 8.69 0.36
CA GLY A 88 -8.69 9.70 1.10
C GLY A 88 -7.80 10.78 1.74
N THR A 89 -8.41 11.89 2.18
CA THR A 89 -7.70 13.05 2.75
C THR A 89 -7.04 12.73 4.10
N ARG A 90 -7.78 12.07 4.99
CA ARG A 90 -7.31 11.71 6.34
C ARG A 90 -6.05 10.83 6.33
N LEU A 91 -6.07 9.71 5.60
CA LEU A 91 -4.88 8.87 5.49
C LEU A 91 -3.76 9.59 4.75
N ARG A 92 -4.08 10.40 3.72
CA ARG A 92 -3.07 11.17 2.99
C ARG A 92 -2.29 12.11 3.91
N GLU A 93 -2.95 12.77 4.87
CA GLU A 93 -2.28 13.62 5.87
C GLU A 93 -1.31 12.78 6.74
N ILE A 94 -1.77 11.63 7.24
CA ILE A 94 -0.95 10.71 8.05
C ILE A 94 0.25 10.19 7.24
N LEU A 95 0.04 9.78 5.99
CA LEU A 95 1.07 9.21 5.14
C LEU A 95 2.14 10.24 4.76
N ARG A 96 1.80 11.54 4.77
CA ARG A 96 2.68 12.67 4.51
C ARG A 96 3.37 13.22 5.76
N ASP A 97 3.06 12.70 6.95
CA ASP A 97 3.68 13.15 8.19
C ASP A 97 5.22 13.02 8.10
N PRO A 98 5.97 14.13 8.19
CA PRO A 98 7.44 14.11 8.10
C PRO A 98 8.10 13.33 9.25
N SER A 99 7.38 12.96 10.30
CA SER A 99 7.84 12.08 11.38
C SER A 99 7.85 10.59 10.98
N ARG A 100 7.12 10.20 9.93
CA ARG A 100 7.04 8.81 9.47
C ARG A 100 8.41 8.32 8.97
N ARG A 101 8.75 7.07 9.29
CA ARG A 101 10.08 6.51 9.00
C ARG A 101 10.07 5.31 8.07
N ASN A 102 9.11 4.41 8.23
CA ASN A 102 9.01 3.20 7.43
C ASN A 102 8.25 3.50 6.11
N PRO A 103 8.39 2.66 5.06
CA PRO A 103 7.38 2.62 4.01
C PRO A 103 6.04 2.16 4.60
N ALA A 104 4.93 2.57 3.99
CA ALA A 104 3.60 2.08 4.37
C ALA A 104 3.02 1.19 3.29
N LEU A 105 2.42 0.09 3.74
CA LEU A 105 1.44 -0.68 2.99
C LEU A 105 0.06 -0.29 3.52
N VAL A 106 -0.76 0.29 2.66
CA VAL A 106 -2.13 0.69 2.98
C VAL A 106 -3.07 -0.28 2.30
N LEU A 107 -3.91 -0.96 3.07
CA LEU A 107 -4.93 -1.86 2.57
C LEU A 107 -6.30 -1.19 2.66
N LEU A 108 -6.93 -0.99 1.50
CA LEU A 108 -8.26 -0.40 1.40
C LEU A 108 -9.24 -1.48 0.95
N GLN A 109 -10.07 -2.00 1.85
CA GLN A 109 -11.15 -2.90 1.45
C GLN A 109 -12.31 -2.10 0.87
N GLN A 110 -12.62 -2.38 -0.39
CA GLN A 110 -13.82 -1.88 -1.06
C GLN A 110 -14.96 -2.87 -0.90
N THR A 111 -16.19 -2.36 -0.79
CA THR A 111 -17.41 -3.19 -0.89
C THR A 111 -17.55 -3.77 -2.29
N GLY A 112 -17.06 -3.07 -3.32
CA GLY A 112 -16.95 -3.56 -4.68
C GLY A 112 -18.29 -3.79 -5.37
N THR A 113 -19.34 -3.05 -5.00
CA THR A 113 -20.68 -3.26 -5.56
C THR A 113 -20.80 -2.76 -7.00
N CYS A 114 -21.74 -3.32 -7.77
CA CYS A 114 -21.95 -2.94 -9.17
C CYS A 114 -22.42 -1.49 -9.33
N GLU A 115 -23.14 -0.94 -8.34
CA GLU A 115 -23.58 0.46 -8.33
C GLU A 115 -22.42 1.46 -8.29
N LEU A 116 -21.24 1.00 -7.84
CA LEU A 116 -19.99 1.76 -7.79
C LEU A 116 -19.04 1.41 -8.94
N ASN A 117 -19.58 0.84 -10.03
CA ASN A 117 -18.85 0.46 -11.23
C ASN A 117 -17.76 -0.62 -11.02
N TRP A 118 -17.92 -1.48 -10.01
CA TRP A 118 -17.06 -2.64 -9.75
C TRP A 118 -17.69 -3.96 -10.22
N SER A 119 -16.98 -5.07 -10.01
CA SER A 119 -17.37 -6.43 -10.40
C SER A 119 -18.43 -7.10 -9.50
N GLY A 120 -18.89 -6.42 -8.44
CA GLY A 120 -19.92 -6.93 -7.53
C GLY A 120 -19.40 -7.69 -6.31
N TYR A 121 -18.07 -7.76 -6.11
CA TYR A 121 -17.46 -8.48 -4.99
C TYR A 121 -16.52 -7.60 -4.17
N PRO A 122 -16.47 -7.76 -2.84
CA PRO A 122 -15.50 -7.07 -2.01
C PRO A 122 -14.07 -7.45 -2.37
N PHE A 123 -13.17 -6.46 -2.37
CA PHE A 123 -11.76 -6.68 -2.67
C PHE A 123 -10.85 -5.78 -1.84
N TRP A 124 -9.57 -6.15 -1.78
CA TRP A 124 -8.54 -5.38 -1.11
C TRP A 124 -7.64 -4.69 -2.12
N TRP A 125 -7.58 -3.36 -2.05
CA TRP A 125 -6.67 -2.57 -2.87
C TRP A 125 -5.40 -2.24 -2.08
N PRO A 126 -4.23 -2.73 -2.51
CA PRO A 126 -2.96 -2.38 -1.87
C PRO A 126 -2.43 -1.07 -2.44
N VAL A 127 -2.04 -0.15 -1.57
CA VAL A 127 -1.37 1.10 -1.92
C VAL A 127 -0.06 1.20 -1.16
N LEU A 128 1.03 1.50 -1.88
CA LEU A 128 2.33 1.77 -1.29
C LEU A 128 2.49 3.27 -1.08
N ALA A 129 2.95 3.67 0.10
CA ALA A 129 3.41 5.03 0.36
C ALA A 129 4.87 5.00 0.80
N ALA A 130 5.74 5.62 0.00
CA ALA A 130 7.14 5.82 0.35
C ALA A 130 7.27 6.68 1.63
N PRO A 131 8.35 6.54 2.41
CA PRO A 131 8.64 7.46 3.50
C PRO A 131 8.65 8.92 3.00
N PRO A 132 8.06 9.89 3.71
CA PRO A 132 7.98 11.28 3.25
C PRO A 132 9.34 11.97 3.06
N THR A 133 10.35 11.47 3.75
CA THR A 133 11.74 11.94 3.68
C THR A 133 12.61 11.07 2.77
N GLY A 134 12.01 10.24 1.90
CA GLY A 134 12.74 9.52 0.87
C GLY A 134 13.28 10.50 -0.17
N GLU A 135 14.58 10.46 -0.43
CA GLU A 135 15.17 11.24 -1.51
C GLU A 135 14.70 10.71 -2.87
N PRO A 136 14.46 11.57 -3.87
CA PRO A 136 14.18 11.12 -5.23
C PRO A 136 15.32 10.22 -5.72
N CYS A 137 15.03 8.95 -6.00
CA CYS A 137 16.01 7.99 -6.46
C CYS A 137 15.46 7.15 -7.62
N VAL A 138 16.34 6.83 -8.58
CA VAL A 138 16.08 5.79 -9.57
C VAL A 138 16.42 4.44 -8.93
N PHE A 139 15.47 3.51 -8.94
CA PHE A 139 15.70 2.13 -8.53
C PHE A 139 15.42 1.21 -9.71
N ALA A 140 16.12 0.08 -9.77
CA ALA A 140 15.92 -0.94 -10.79
C ALA A 140 15.84 -2.31 -10.14
N THR A 141 14.85 -3.09 -10.53
CA THR A 141 14.71 -4.50 -10.12
C THR A 141 15.34 -5.46 -11.14
N LYS A 142 15.68 -4.96 -12.33
CA LYS A 142 16.29 -5.69 -13.45
C LYS A 142 17.36 -4.80 -14.09
N VAL A 143 18.44 -5.40 -14.54
CA VAL A 143 19.47 -4.75 -15.38
C VAL A 143 19.34 -5.28 -16.80
N ALA A 144 19.71 -4.48 -17.81
CA ALA A 144 19.80 -4.98 -19.18
C ALA A 144 20.86 -6.08 -19.24
N ALA A 145 20.53 -7.20 -19.89
CA ALA A 145 21.41 -8.33 -20.09
C ALA A 145 22.49 -8.01 -21.13
#